data_AF-A0A535XJU2-F1
#
_entry.id   AF-A0A535XJU2-F1
#
_cell.length_a   1.000
_cell.length_b   1.000
_cell.length_c   1.000
_cell.angle_alpha   90.00
_cell.angle_beta   90.00
_cell.angle_gamma   90.00
#
_symmetry.space_group_name_H-M   'P 1'
#
loop_
_entity.id
_entity.type
_entity.pdbx_description
1 polymer ?
#
loop_
_entity_poly.entity_id
_entity_poly.type
_entity_poly.pdbx_seq_one_letter_code
_entity_poly.pdbx_strand_id
1 'polypeptide(L)'
;MSGFSGGRIQVRDPGDGRTRQAMTGWVDAGDLDVGHAPATRQLPQAYPADTAMDIFHVFAPYRSQLDGTPFAEANCGPTAVGMALDAFGVSVPPRQLRAEALDAQHMYGNGVGTLITALAQVVEKNGLTAIDLRDDSGGLRRWSLDDIRAHVREGHPVIVQVRYRSLPGRGGAYYFGDHYVLVTGVVGDGFLYNDPIDIDGIGWDRVISGATLRVAMNASDQRYAYSAVAVTR
;
A
#
# COMPACT_ATOMS: atom_id res chain seq x y z
N MET A 1 -10.97 15.29 17.22
CA MET A 1 -11.68 14.73 18.41
C MET A 1 -10.61 14.24 19.38
N SER A 2 -10.74 14.33 20.70
CA SER A 2 -9.64 13.97 21.61
C SER A 2 -9.55 12.45 21.80
N GLY A 3 -8.43 11.82 21.44
CA GLY A 3 -8.15 10.38 21.65
C GLY A 3 -8.05 9.94 23.13
N PHE A 4 -8.55 10.77 24.04
CA PHE A 4 -8.59 10.56 25.48
C PHE A 4 -9.97 10.96 25.99
N SER A 5 -10.64 10.06 26.71
CA SER A 5 -11.95 10.32 27.31
C SER A 5 -12.16 9.49 28.57
N GLY A 6 -12.39 10.17 29.71
CA GLY A 6 -12.73 9.51 30.97
C GLY A 6 -11.68 8.50 31.46
N GLY A 7 -10.39 8.79 31.28
CA GLY A 7 -9.31 7.87 31.67
C GLY A 7 -9.06 6.72 30.69
N ARG A 8 -9.69 6.74 29.51
CA ARG A 8 -9.47 5.77 28.44
C ARG A 8 -8.76 6.41 27.26
N ILE A 9 -7.87 5.65 26.65
CA ILE A 9 -7.15 5.99 25.43
C ILE A 9 -7.76 5.20 24.28
N GLN A 10 -8.00 5.88 23.16
CA GLN A 10 -8.42 5.22 21.94
C GLN A 10 -7.18 4.60 21.27
N VAL A 11 -7.21 3.29 21.01
CA VAL A 11 -6.11 2.54 20.41
C VAL A 11 -6.58 1.88 19.12
N ARG A 12 -5.72 1.88 18.12
CA ARG A 12 -5.93 1.11 16.88
C ARG A 12 -5.17 -0.21 16.96
N ASP A 13 -5.88 -1.31 16.80
CA ASP A 13 -5.31 -2.61 16.50
C ASP A 13 -5.26 -2.78 14.97
N PRO A 14 -4.07 -2.97 14.36
CA PRO A 14 -3.93 -3.15 12.92
C PRO A 14 -4.49 -4.48 12.40
N GLY A 15 -4.99 -5.37 13.26
CA GLY A 15 -5.48 -6.67 12.84
C GLY A 15 -4.34 -7.65 12.57
N ASP A 16 -4.64 -8.74 11.86
CA ASP A 16 -3.63 -9.73 11.41
C ASP A 16 -3.27 -9.58 9.92
N GLY A 17 -3.85 -8.58 9.25
CA GLY A 17 -3.70 -8.32 7.84
C GLY A 17 -4.29 -9.38 6.91
N ARG A 18 -4.86 -10.48 7.38
CA ARG A 18 -5.31 -11.61 6.54
C ARG A 18 -6.78 -11.93 6.73
N THR A 19 -7.20 -12.11 7.97
CA THR A 19 -8.56 -12.56 8.33
C THR A 19 -9.26 -11.61 9.30
N ARG A 20 -8.49 -10.84 10.07
CA ARG A 20 -8.95 -9.93 11.10
C ARG A 20 -8.65 -8.50 10.68
N GLN A 21 -9.72 -7.74 10.45
CA GLN A 21 -9.63 -6.34 10.05
C GLN A 21 -9.04 -5.47 11.17
N ALA A 22 -8.44 -4.35 10.76
CA ALA A 22 -8.05 -3.31 11.70
C ALA A 22 -9.28 -2.79 12.44
N MET A 23 -9.14 -2.55 13.73
CA MET A 23 -10.21 -2.06 14.58
C MET A 23 -9.72 -0.95 15.50
N THR A 24 -10.63 -0.08 15.90
CA THR A 24 -10.37 0.96 16.91
C THR A 24 -11.16 0.62 18.16
N GLY A 25 -10.47 0.61 19.30
CA GLY A 25 -11.04 0.31 20.61
C GLY A 25 -10.66 1.34 21.66
N TRP A 26 -11.31 1.26 22.82
CA TRP A 26 -10.91 2.02 24.01
C TRP A 26 -10.18 1.09 24.96
N VAL A 27 -9.05 1.54 25.49
CA VAL A 27 -8.28 0.85 26.52
C VAL A 27 -8.21 1.74 27.73
N ASP A 28 -8.36 1.19 28.93
CA ASP A 28 -8.20 1.96 30.16
C ASP A 28 -6.73 2.40 30.28
N ALA A 29 -6.51 3.70 30.52
CA ALA A 29 -5.15 4.26 30.58
C ALA A 29 -4.34 3.66 31.74
N GLY A 30 -5.01 3.13 32.76
CA GLY A 30 -4.39 2.40 33.87
C GLY A 30 -3.90 0.99 33.54
N ASP A 31 -4.37 0.41 32.43
CA ASP A 31 -3.96 -0.91 31.95
C ASP A 31 -2.75 -0.86 31.00
N LEU A 32 -2.37 0.35 30.56
CA LEU A 32 -1.19 0.57 29.74
C LEU A 32 0.04 0.66 30.63
N ASP A 33 1.05 -0.16 30.34
CA ASP A 33 2.34 -0.07 31.02
C ASP A 33 2.96 1.30 30.73
N VAL A 34 3.12 2.11 31.78
CA VAL A 34 3.68 3.47 31.70
C VAL A 34 5.20 3.38 31.61
N GLY A 35 5.68 2.94 30.45
CA GLY A 35 7.05 3.20 30.03
C GLY A 35 7.28 4.70 29.84
N HIS A 36 8.52 5.16 30.07
CA HIS A 36 8.88 6.54 29.77
C HIS A 36 8.58 6.81 28.29
N ALA A 37 7.61 7.68 28.01
CA ALA A 37 7.33 8.11 26.65
C ALA A 37 8.66 8.65 26.05
N PRO A 38 9.12 8.14 24.90
CA PRO A 38 10.32 8.65 24.28
C PRO A 38 10.10 10.14 24.02
N ALA A 39 11.06 10.98 24.41
CA ALA A 39 11.06 12.39 24.01
C ALA A 39 10.94 12.45 22.49
N THR A 40 10.38 13.53 21.92
CA THR A 40 10.15 13.65 20.46
C THR A 40 11.41 13.38 19.62
N ARG A 41 12.60 13.63 20.18
CA ARG A 41 13.93 13.32 19.61
C ARG A 41 14.32 11.83 19.58
N GLN A 42 13.58 10.99 20.30
CA GLN A 42 13.77 9.55 20.48
C GLN A 42 12.73 8.74 19.70
N LEU A 43 11.69 9.38 19.16
CA LEU A 43 10.74 8.75 18.24
C LEU A 43 11.34 8.72 16.82
N PRO A 44 11.17 7.62 16.06
CA PRO A 44 11.43 7.64 14.63
C PRO A 44 10.62 8.75 13.97
N GLN A 45 11.22 9.48 13.02
CA GLN A 45 10.62 10.63 12.32
C GLN A 45 9.28 10.33 11.62
N ALA A 46 8.84 9.07 11.60
CA ALA A 46 7.64 8.57 10.94
C ALA A 46 6.45 8.30 11.88
N TYR A 47 6.55 8.56 13.19
CA TYR A 47 5.40 8.42 14.09
C TYR A 47 4.48 9.65 14.04
N PRO A 48 3.18 9.50 13.75
CA PRO A 48 2.24 10.61 13.78
C PRO A 48 2.13 11.21 15.18
N ALA A 49 2.12 12.55 15.28
CA ALA A 49 2.05 13.27 16.55
C ALA A 49 0.63 13.37 17.14
N ASP A 50 -0.41 13.13 16.32
CA ASP A 50 -1.82 13.21 16.75
C ASP A 50 -2.44 11.81 16.81
N THR A 51 -2.90 11.41 17.99
CA THR A 51 -3.53 10.11 18.30
C THR A 51 -5.02 10.03 17.97
N ALA A 52 -5.60 11.10 17.42
CA ALA A 52 -6.96 11.11 16.90
C ALA A 52 -6.94 11.30 15.39
N MET A 53 -6.47 10.27 14.68
CA MET A 53 -6.40 10.33 13.24
C MET A 53 -7.78 9.95 12.67
N ASP A 54 -8.36 10.82 11.86
CA ASP A 54 -9.44 10.41 10.95
C ASP A 54 -8.85 9.35 10.01
N ILE A 55 -9.20 8.10 10.24
CA ILE A 55 -8.75 6.96 9.44
C ILE A 55 -9.89 6.55 8.54
N PHE A 56 -9.67 6.71 7.23
CA PHE A 56 -10.42 5.96 6.23
C PHE A 56 -9.58 4.75 5.83
N HIS A 57 -10.17 3.56 5.80
CA HIS A 57 -9.45 2.31 5.50
C HIS A 57 -10.32 1.35 4.69
N VAL A 58 -9.79 0.89 3.57
CA VAL A 58 -10.28 -0.24 2.79
C VAL A 58 -9.52 -1.48 3.22
N PHE A 59 -10.21 -2.45 3.81
CA PHE A 59 -9.56 -3.70 4.17
C PHE A 59 -9.18 -4.49 2.92
N ALA A 60 -7.87 -4.70 2.74
CA ALA A 60 -7.30 -5.52 1.68
C ALA A 60 -6.43 -6.63 2.31
N PRO A 61 -6.84 -7.91 2.21
CA PRO A 61 -6.04 -9.03 2.69
C PRO A 61 -4.61 -8.99 2.16
N TYR A 62 -3.66 -9.06 3.09
CA TYR A 62 -2.24 -8.97 2.86
C TYR A 62 -1.71 -10.22 2.18
N ARG A 63 -0.84 -10.00 1.20
CA ARG A 63 -0.05 -11.02 0.53
C ARG A 63 1.40 -10.57 0.48
N SER A 64 2.31 -11.51 0.75
CA SER A 64 3.74 -11.31 0.52
C SER A 64 4.11 -11.80 -0.87
N GLN A 65 4.97 -11.06 -1.57
CA GLN A 65 5.55 -11.49 -2.84
C GLN A 65 6.62 -12.57 -2.64
N LEU A 66 7.15 -12.71 -1.42
CA LEU A 66 8.18 -13.67 -1.03
C LEU A 66 7.57 -15.06 -0.81
N ASP A 67 6.97 -15.59 -1.86
CA ASP A 67 6.19 -16.84 -1.88
C ASP A 67 7.03 -18.11 -2.09
N GLY A 68 8.36 -17.99 -2.07
CA GLY A 68 9.31 -19.08 -2.28
C GLY A 68 9.48 -19.50 -3.75
N THR A 69 8.84 -18.81 -4.69
CA THR A 69 9.01 -19.08 -6.12
C THR A 69 10.32 -18.51 -6.68
N PRO A 70 10.85 -19.04 -7.80
CA PRO A 70 12.07 -18.50 -8.44
C PRO A 70 11.96 -17.05 -8.96
N PHE A 71 10.77 -16.46 -8.90
CA PHE A 71 10.46 -15.14 -9.42
C PHE A 71 9.84 -14.23 -8.35
N ALA A 72 9.90 -14.63 -7.08
CA ALA A 72 9.38 -13.90 -5.95
C ALA A 72 9.87 -12.43 -5.89
N GLU A 73 11.12 -12.17 -6.26
CA GLU A 73 11.70 -10.82 -6.26
C GLU A 73 11.06 -9.88 -7.30
N ALA A 74 10.39 -10.42 -8.32
CA ALA A 74 9.72 -9.66 -9.38
C ALA A 74 8.18 -9.65 -9.26
N ASN A 75 7.63 -10.11 -8.14
CA ASN A 75 6.19 -10.31 -7.95
C ASN A 75 5.45 -9.13 -7.28
N CYS A 76 6.11 -7.99 -7.02
CA CYS A 76 5.48 -6.86 -6.32
C CYS A 76 4.16 -6.40 -6.95
N GLY A 77 4.12 -6.27 -8.28
CA GLY A 77 2.93 -5.87 -9.03
C GLY A 77 1.80 -6.90 -8.96
N PRO A 78 2.01 -8.17 -9.37
CA PRO A 78 0.99 -9.22 -9.25
C PRO A 78 0.49 -9.42 -7.82
N THR A 79 1.36 -9.25 -6.83
CA THR A 79 0.98 -9.34 -5.42
C THR A 79 0.08 -8.16 -5.01
N ALA A 80 0.42 -6.93 -5.42
CA ALA A 80 -0.43 -5.76 -5.18
C ALA A 80 -1.81 -5.90 -5.84
N VAL A 81 -1.88 -6.44 -7.06
CA VAL A 81 -3.16 -6.78 -7.71
C VAL A 81 -3.92 -7.82 -6.90
N GLY A 82 -3.26 -8.88 -6.44
CA GLY A 82 -3.90 -9.91 -5.62
C GLY A 82 -4.54 -9.36 -4.33
N MET A 83 -3.84 -8.44 -3.65
CA MET A 83 -4.40 -7.75 -2.48
C MET A 83 -5.60 -6.86 -2.84
N ALA A 84 -5.52 -6.15 -3.97
CA ALA A 84 -6.62 -5.30 -4.44
C ALA A 84 -7.87 -6.13 -4.81
N LEU A 85 -7.70 -7.26 -5.50
CA LEU A 85 -8.78 -8.19 -5.83
C LEU A 85 -9.42 -8.78 -4.56
N ASP A 86 -8.60 -9.18 -3.58
CA ASP A 86 -9.08 -9.71 -2.31
C ASP A 86 -9.92 -8.71 -1.52
N ALA A 87 -9.65 -7.40 -1.62
CA ALA A 87 -10.45 -6.35 -1.00
C ALA A 87 -11.92 -6.39 -1.46
N PHE A 88 -12.18 -6.93 -2.65
CA PHE A 88 -13.51 -7.10 -3.23
C PHE A 88 -14.01 -8.55 -3.22
N GLY A 89 -13.30 -9.45 -2.53
CA GLY A 89 -13.65 -10.86 -2.40
C GLY A 89 -13.29 -11.73 -3.61
N VAL A 90 -12.41 -11.25 -4.50
CA VAL A 90 -11.95 -11.99 -5.68
C VAL A 90 -10.57 -12.58 -5.40
N SER A 91 -10.51 -13.88 -5.09
CA SER A 91 -9.24 -14.55 -4.77
C SER A 91 -8.65 -15.27 -5.99
N VAL A 92 -7.53 -14.75 -6.50
CA VAL A 92 -6.78 -15.34 -7.62
C VAL A 92 -5.40 -15.83 -7.17
N PRO A 93 -4.93 -17.03 -7.56
CA PRO A 93 -3.62 -17.54 -7.15
C PRO A 93 -2.44 -16.67 -7.66
N PRO A 94 -1.37 -16.48 -6.87
CA PRO A 94 -0.21 -15.66 -7.26
C PRO A 94 0.43 -16.07 -8.60
N ARG A 95 0.53 -17.38 -8.88
CA ARG A 95 1.07 -17.90 -10.15
C ARG A 95 0.22 -17.47 -11.35
N GLN A 96 -1.10 -17.44 -11.19
CA GLN A 96 -2.00 -17.00 -12.26
C GLN A 96 -1.84 -15.50 -12.49
N LEU A 97 -1.89 -14.68 -11.43
CA LEU A 97 -1.71 -13.23 -11.54
C LEU A 97 -0.38 -12.84 -12.21
N ARG A 98 0.70 -13.56 -11.88
CA ARG A 98 1.98 -13.37 -12.56
C ARG A 98 1.88 -13.69 -14.05
N ALA A 99 1.37 -14.89 -14.40
CA ALA A 99 1.26 -15.31 -15.80
C ALA A 99 0.43 -14.30 -16.61
N GLU A 100 -0.69 -13.85 -16.06
CA GLU A 100 -1.56 -12.86 -16.71
C GLU A 100 -0.85 -11.51 -16.90
N ALA A 101 -0.05 -11.06 -15.92
CA ALA A 101 0.70 -9.82 -16.05
C ALA A 101 1.81 -9.91 -17.11
N LEU A 102 2.53 -11.04 -17.18
CA LEU A 102 3.58 -11.26 -18.19
C LEU A 102 2.98 -11.36 -19.60
N ASP A 103 1.85 -12.07 -19.74
CA ASP A 103 1.11 -12.16 -21.00
C ASP A 103 0.62 -10.79 -21.47
N ALA A 104 0.02 -9.99 -20.57
CA ALA A 104 -0.52 -8.66 -20.87
C ALA A 104 0.54 -7.65 -21.35
N GLN A 105 1.80 -7.83 -20.93
CA GLN A 105 2.92 -6.96 -21.35
C GLN A 105 3.81 -7.58 -22.45
N HIS A 106 3.55 -8.84 -22.83
CA HIS A 106 4.38 -9.61 -23.77
C HIS A 106 5.88 -9.64 -23.40
N MET A 107 6.20 -9.65 -22.11
CA MET A 107 7.57 -9.77 -21.60
C MET A 107 7.63 -10.91 -20.60
N TYR A 108 8.53 -11.86 -20.82
CA TYR A 108 8.59 -13.13 -20.10
C TYR A 108 9.95 -13.35 -19.45
N GLY A 109 9.97 -14.01 -18.29
CA GLY A 109 11.18 -14.39 -17.57
C GLY A 109 11.01 -14.29 -16.06
N ASN A 110 11.92 -14.91 -15.31
CA ASN A 110 11.82 -14.94 -13.85
C ASN A 110 12.14 -13.59 -13.19
N GLY A 111 13.12 -12.85 -13.71
CA GLY A 111 13.51 -11.52 -13.22
C GLY A 111 12.75 -10.36 -13.86
N VAL A 112 11.73 -10.65 -14.69
CA VAL A 112 10.95 -9.61 -15.37
C VAL A 112 9.87 -9.09 -14.42
N GLY A 113 9.94 -7.79 -14.12
CA GLY A 113 8.90 -7.07 -13.38
C GLY A 113 7.67 -6.76 -14.24
N THR A 114 6.74 -5.98 -13.71
CA THR A 114 5.46 -5.70 -14.38
C THR A 114 5.22 -4.23 -14.68
N LEU A 115 4.60 -3.94 -15.82
CA LEU A 115 4.12 -2.61 -16.16
C LEU A 115 2.77 -2.32 -15.49
N ILE A 116 2.56 -1.10 -15.00
CA ILE A 116 1.28 -0.71 -14.39
C ILE A 116 0.09 -0.85 -15.36
N THR A 117 0.33 -0.68 -16.66
CA THR A 117 -0.69 -0.92 -17.71
C THR A 117 -1.10 -2.37 -17.81
N ALA A 118 -0.16 -3.30 -17.60
CA ALA A 118 -0.46 -4.73 -17.58
C ALA A 118 -1.19 -5.10 -16.29
N LEU A 119 -0.80 -4.53 -15.15
CA LEU A 119 -1.52 -4.73 -13.88
C LEU A 119 -2.99 -4.28 -13.97
N ALA A 120 -3.26 -3.14 -14.60
CA ALA A 120 -4.62 -2.68 -14.86
C ALA A 120 -5.42 -3.68 -15.73
N GLN A 121 -4.80 -4.24 -16.78
CA GLN A 121 -5.46 -5.28 -17.59
C GLN A 121 -5.72 -6.56 -16.79
N VAL A 122 -4.85 -6.93 -15.85
CA VAL A 122 -5.08 -8.08 -14.97
C VAL A 122 -6.25 -7.82 -14.01
N VAL A 123 -6.39 -6.59 -13.49
CA VAL A 123 -7.56 -6.19 -12.69
C VAL A 123 -8.85 -6.39 -13.51
N GLU A 124 -8.90 -5.83 -14.71
CA GLU A 124 -10.04 -5.94 -15.65
C GLU A 124 -10.36 -7.40 -16.01
N LYS A 125 -9.33 -8.17 -16.34
CA LYS A 125 -9.46 -9.59 -16.68
C LYS A 125 -10.09 -10.42 -15.56
N ASN A 126 -9.91 -10.01 -14.30
CA ASN A 126 -10.45 -10.68 -13.13
C ASN A 126 -11.78 -10.08 -12.64
N GLY A 127 -12.44 -9.25 -13.46
CA GLY A 127 -13.82 -8.81 -13.25
C GLY A 127 -13.98 -7.61 -12.32
N LEU A 128 -12.91 -6.87 -12.06
CA LEU A 128 -12.93 -5.56 -11.39
C LEU A 128 -12.58 -4.45 -12.38
N THR A 129 -12.83 -3.20 -12.03
CA THR A 129 -12.50 -2.04 -12.86
C THR A 129 -11.22 -1.35 -12.37
N ALA A 130 -10.33 -1.03 -13.30
CA ALA A 130 -9.13 -0.23 -13.14
C ALA A 130 -9.39 1.22 -13.57
N ILE A 131 -9.42 2.15 -12.61
CA ILE A 131 -9.84 3.54 -12.82
C ILE A 131 -8.62 4.47 -12.93
N ASP A 132 -8.77 5.51 -13.77
CA ASP A 132 -7.84 6.66 -13.87
C ASP A 132 -6.39 6.28 -14.18
N LEU A 133 -6.15 5.15 -14.85
CA LEU A 133 -4.82 4.77 -15.34
C LEU A 133 -4.29 5.78 -16.38
N ARG A 134 -5.18 6.29 -17.23
CA ARG A 134 -4.85 7.16 -18.36
C ARG A 134 -5.53 8.52 -18.24
N ASP A 135 -4.90 9.53 -18.81
CA ASP A 135 -5.50 10.85 -19.00
C ASP A 135 -6.25 10.95 -20.34
N ASP A 136 -6.86 12.11 -20.60
CA ASP A 136 -7.63 12.39 -21.83
C ASP A 136 -6.80 12.29 -23.11
N SER A 137 -5.46 12.39 -23.02
CA SER A 137 -4.57 12.22 -24.17
C SER A 137 -4.29 10.75 -24.50
N GLY A 138 -4.75 9.83 -23.64
CA GLY A 138 -4.42 8.42 -23.69
C GLY A 138 -3.04 8.08 -23.09
N GLY A 139 -2.31 9.07 -22.56
CA GLY A 139 -1.06 8.90 -21.82
C GLY A 139 -1.32 8.30 -20.43
N LEU A 140 -0.25 7.88 -19.73
CA LEU A 140 -0.39 7.53 -18.31
C LEU A 140 -0.74 8.78 -17.52
N ARG A 141 -1.82 8.70 -16.74
CA ARG A 141 -2.21 9.79 -15.85
C ARG A 141 -1.12 10.03 -14.82
N ARG A 142 -0.80 11.30 -14.58
CA ARG A 142 0.10 11.70 -13.50
C ARG A 142 -0.72 11.96 -12.24
N TRP A 143 -0.66 11.05 -11.28
CA TRP A 143 -1.47 11.12 -10.06
C TRP A 143 -0.90 12.13 -9.05
N SER A 144 -1.79 12.94 -8.47
CA SER A 144 -1.51 13.71 -7.26
C SER A 144 -1.82 12.90 -5.99
N LEU A 145 -1.36 13.38 -4.84
CA LEU A 145 -1.73 12.78 -3.55
C LEU A 145 -3.22 12.96 -3.24
N ASP A 146 -3.82 14.05 -3.72
CA ASP A 146 -5.25 14.32 -3.52
C ASP A 146 -6.11 13.36 -4.34
N ASP A 147 -5.64 12.95 -5.53
CA ASP A 147 -6.29 11.90 -6.31
C ASP A 147 -6.31 10.57 -5.56
N ILE A 148 -5.16 10.16 -5.02
CA ILE A 148 -5.05 8.92 -4.22
C ILE A 148 -6.01 9.01 -3.03
N ARG A 149 -6.01 10.15 -2.32
CA ARG A 149 -6.87 10.37 -1.15
C ARG A 149 -8.35 10.33 -1.51
N ALA A 150 -8.76 10.90 -2.65
CA ALA A 150 -10.15 10.90 -3.11
C ALA A 150 -10.62 9.47 -3.40
N HIS A 151 -9.87 8.72 -4.21
CA HIS A 151 -10.18 7.32 -4.54
C HIS A 151 -10.26 6.44 -3.31
N VAL A 152 -9.27 6.55 -2.42
CA VAL A 152 -9.28 5.77 -1.18
C VAL A 152 -10.52 6.07 -0.36
N ARG A 153 -10.91 7.35 -0.19
CA ARG A 153 -12.13 7.74 0.56
C ARG A 153 -13.44 7.26 -0.09
N GLU A 154 -13.42 6.94 -1.36
CA GLU A 154 -14.55 6.33 -2.07
C GLU A 154 -14.59 4.80 -1.92
N GLY A 155 -13.61 4.21 -1.23
CA GLY A 155 -13.49 2.77 -1.05
C GLY A 155 -12.65 2.07 -2.12
N HIS A 156 -11.93 2.82 -2.95
CA HIS A 156 -11.07 2.27 -4.00
C HIS A 156 -9.61 2.18 -3.51
N PRO A 157 -9.06 0.99 -3.24
CA PRO A 157 -7.65 0.87 -2.93
C PRO A 157 -6.83 1.19 -4.20
N VAL A 158 -5.65 1.77 -4.01
CA VAL A 158 -4.84 2.33 -5.11
C VAL A 158 -3.50 1.62 -5.21
N ILE A 159 -3.20 1.01 -6.34
CA ILE A 159 -1.88 0.44 -6.63
C ILE A 159 -0.98 1.59 -7.09
N VAL A 160 0.11 1.85 -6.36
CA VAL A 160 1.00 2.99 -6.61
C VAL A 160 2.41 2.51 -6.93
N GLN A 161 3.01 3.06 -7.99
CA GLN A 161 4.41 2.82 -8.32
C GLN A 161 5.32 3.78 -7.56
N VAL A 162 6.31 3.22 -6.89
CA VAL A 162 7.26 3.96 -6.05
C VAL A 162 8.68 3.44 -6.26
N ARG A 163 9.69 4.25 -6.00
CA ARG A 163 11.05 3.74 -5.84
C ARG A 163 11.17 3.02 -4.51
N TYR A 164 11.61 1.75 -4.53
CA TYR A 164 11.65 0.91 -3.34
C TYR A 164 12.40 1.55 -2.16
N ARG A 165 13.61 2.06 -2.41
CA ARG A 165 14.48 2.64 -1.37
C ARG A 165 13.96 3.95 -0.78
N SER A 166 12.99 4.57 -1.41
CA SER A 166 12.37 5.81 -0.92
C SER A 166 11.22 5.53 0.05
N LEU A 167 10.84 4.26 0.25
CA LEU A 167 9.87 3.88 1.26
C LEU A 167 10.49 3.92 2.68
N PRO A 168 9.68 4.21 3.71
CA PRO A 168 10.11 4.12 5.12
C PRO A 168 10.76 2.77 5.42
N GLY A 169 11.94 2.79 6.06
CA GLY A 169 12.70 1.59 6.41
C GLY A 169 13.50 0.94 5.27
N ARG A 170 13.36 1.41 4.02
CA ARG A 170 14.00 0.77 2.84
C ARG A 170 15.28 1.43 2.33
N GLY A 171 15.73 2.52 2.96
CA GLY A 171 16.87 3.31 2.49
C GLY A 171 18.18 2.51 2.31
N GLY A 172 18.38 1.46 3.10
CA GLY A 172 19.57 0.58 3.05
C GLY A 172 19.47 -0.60 2.07
N ALA A 173 18.36 -0.78 1.37
CA ALA A 173 18.18 -1.94 0.50
C ALA A 173 19.12 -1.90 -0.73
N TYR A 174 19.60 -3.08 -1.15
CA TYR A 174 20.45 -3.23 -2.32
C TYR A 174 19.70 -3.04 -3.65
N TYR A 175 18.39 -3.25 -3.67
CA TYR A 175 17.57 -3.08 -4.87
C TYR A 175 17.26 -1.60 -5.13
N PHE A 176 17.59 -1.10 -6.33
CA PHE A 176 17.46 0.32 -6.70
C PHE A 176 16.22 0.65 -7.53
N GLY A 177 15.50 -0.38 -7.99
CA GLY A 177 14.40 -0.24 -8.93
C GLY A 177 13.08 0.19 -8.30
N ASP A 178 12.08 0.20 -9.16
CA ASP A 178 10.71 0.51 -8.81
C ASP A 178 10.04 -0.67 -8.12
N HIS A 179 8.98 -0.36 -7.39
CA HIS A 179 8.19 -1.25 -6.57
C HIS A 179 6.72 -0.82 -6.60
N TYR A 180 5.81 -1.77 -6.36
CA TYR A 180 4.39 -1.48 -6.23
C TYR A 180 3.95 -1.69 -4.80
N VAL A 181 3.17 -0.74 -4.29
CA VAL A 181 2.48 -0.84 -3.00
C VAL A 181 0.99 -0.65 -3.22
N LEU A 182 0.17 -1.20 -2.32
CA LEU A 182 -1.27 -0.96 -2.31
C LEU A 182 -1.59 0.05 -1.22
N VAL A 183 -2.03 1.25 -1.59
CA VAL A 183 -2.55 2.23 -0.64
C VAL A 183 -3.98 1.84 -0.28
N THR A 184 -4.22 1.60 1.00
CA THR A 184 -5.49 1.09 1.54
C THR A 184 -6.22 2.12 2.38
N GLY A 185 -5.56 3.19 2.81
CA GLY A 185 -6.17 4.14 3.72
C GLY A 185 -5.54 5.52 3.73
N VAL A 186 -6.26 6.46 4.34
CA VAL A 186 -5.82 7.83 4.61
C VAL A 186 -5.74 7.99 6.12
N VAL A 187 -4.65 8.59 6.59
CA VAL A 187 -4.36 8.71 8.03
C VAL A 187 -3.73 10.08 8.27
N GLY A 188 -4.55 11.05 8.71
CA GLY A 188 -4.13 12.46 8.79
C GLY A 188 -3.64 12.98 7.43
N ASP A 189 -2.42 13.53 7.41
CA ASP A 189 -1.74 13.96 6.17
C ASP A 189 -0.97 12.83 5.44
N GLY A 190 -1.06 11.61 5.96
CA GLY A 190 -0.40 10.43 5.41
C GLY A 190 -1.37 9.40 4.85
N PHE A 191 -0.80 8.24 4.56
CA PHE A 191 -1.48 7.10 3.96
C PHE A 191 -1.15 5.80 4.69
N LEU A 192 -2.09 4.87 4.67
CA LEU A 192 -1.88 3.48 5.00
C LEU A 192 -1.59 2.70 3.73
N TYR A 193 -0.61 1.80 3.77
CA TYR A 193 -0.27 0.98 2.64
C TYR A 193 0.19 -0.43 3.01
N ASN A 194 -0.05 -1.37 2.10
CA ASN A 194 0.51 -2.71 2.13
C ASN A 194 1.71 -2.79 1.18
N ASP A 195 2.86 -3.16 1.73
CA ASP A 195 4.10 -3.47 1.03
C ASP A 195 4.20 -4.99 0.80
N PRO A 196 4.20 -5.46 -0.46
CA PRO A 196 4.38 -6.87 -0.77
C PRO A 196 5.66 -7.52 -0.20
N ILE A 197 6.63 -6.74 0.29
CA ILE A 197 7.82 -7.25 0.95
C ILE A 197 7.70 -7.09 2.48
N ASP A 198 7.72 -8.19 3.23
CA ASP A 198 7.61 -8.23 4.70
C ASP A 198 8.90 -8.68 5.42
N ILE A 199 10.05 -8.63 4.74
CA ILE A 199 11.34 -9.11 5.28
C ILE A 199 11.83 -8.34 6.52
N ASP A 200 11.38 -7.11 6.72
CA ASP A 200 11.71 -6.22 7.84
C ASP A 200 10.60 -6.09 8.87
N GLY A 201 9.57 -6.96 8.79
CA GLY A 201 8.41 -6.95 9.68
C GLY A 201 7.09 -6.83 8.91
N ILE A 202 6.04 -6.43 9.62
CA ILE A 202 4.66 -6.42 9.12
C ILE A 202 4.56 -5.68 7.79
N GLY A 203 4.13 -6.37 6.73
CA GLY A 203 3.97 -5.79 5.39
C GLY A 203 2.68 -5.01 5.19
N TRP A 204 1.67 -5.16 6.06
CA TRP A 204 0.37 -4.49 5.95
C TRP A 204 0.23 -3.30 6.88
N ASP A 205 -0.72 -2.41 6.57
CA ASP A 205 -1.09 -1.26 7.40
C ASP A 205 0.10 -0.35 7.79
N ARG A 206 1.14 -0.32 6.95
CA ARG A 206 2.29 0.56 7.13
C ARG A 206 1.85 2.00 6.92
N VAL A 207 2.51 2.93 7.62
CA VAL A 207 2.21 4.37 7.53
C VAL A 207 3.29 5.08 6.72
N ILE A 208 2.87 5.97 5.83
CA ILE A 208 3.76 6.86 5.08
C ILE A 208 3.20 8.29 5.06
N SER A 209 4.06 9.29 5.26
CA SER A 209 3.64 10.69 5.11
C SER A 209 3.38 11.02 3.63
N GLY A 210 2.46 11.96 3.34
CA GLY A 210 2.25 12.41 1.96
C GLY A 210 3.54 12.94 1.31
N ALA A 211 4.37 13.67 2.07
CA ALA A 211 5.65 14.16 1.57
C ALA A 211 6.61 13.03 1.17
N THR A 212 6.70 11.97 1.97
CA THR A 212 7.53 10.80 1.66
C THR A 212 6.98 10.02 0.48
N LEU A 213 5.65 9.80 0.40
CA LEU A 213 5.04 9.11 -0.73
C LEU A 213 5.28 9.85 -2.05
N ARG A 214 5.12 11.18 -2.06
CA ARG A 214 5.42 12.02 -3.23
C ARG A 214 6.87 11.88 -3.67
N VAL A 215 7.83 11.89 -2.74
CA VAL A 215 9.25 11.67 -3.04
C VAL A 215 9.47 10.29 -3.65
N ALA A 216 8.83 9.25 -3.09
CA ALA A 216 8.96 7.89 -3.57
C ALA A 216 8.37 7.70 -4.98
N MET A 217 7.20 8.29 -5.26
CA MET A 217 6.58 8.30 -6.59
C MET A 217 7.41 9.07 -7.62
N ASN A 218 8.01 10.20 -7.22
CA ASN A 218 8.84 11.02 -8.09
C ASN A 218 10.18 10.35 -8.45
N ALA A 219 10.70 9.54 -7.52
CA ALA A 219 12.00 8.88 -7.65
C ALA A 219 11.94 7.59 -8.49
N SER A 220 10.74 7.13 -8.87
CA SER A 220 10.55 6.02 -9.79
C SER A 220 11.15 6.32 -11.17
N ASP A 221 11.22 5.31 -12.05
CA ASP A 221 11.55 5.52 -13.46
C ASP A 221 10.69 6.65 -14.05
N GLN A 222 11.33 7.63 -14.69
CA GLN A 222 10.65 8.88 -15.11
C GLN A 222 9.51 8.64 -16.11
N ARG A 223 9.51 7.50 -16.83
CA ARG A 223 8.41 7.11 -17.72
C ARG A 223 7.13 6.73 -16.96
N TYR A 224 7.26 6.39 -15.69
CA TYR A 224 6.19 5.92 -14.82
C TYR A 224 6.10 6.70 -13.50
N ALA A 225 6.88 7.76 -13.34
CA ALA A 225 6.83 8.57 -12.14
C ALA A 225 5.41 9.12 -11.94
N TYR A 226 4.89 8.95 -10.72
CA TYR A 226 3.49 9.25 -10.36
C TYR A 226 2.42 8.41 -11.07
N SER A 227 2.77 7.24 -11.59
CA SER A 227 1.78 6.28 -12.05
C SER A 227 1.09 5.61 -10.86
N ALA A 228 -0.23 5.49 -10.97
CA ALA A 228 -1.06 4.72 -10.06
C ALA A 228 -2.30 4.23 -10.80
N VAL A 229 -3.05 3.33 -10.18
CA VAL A 229 -4.35 2.88 -10.67
C VAL A 229 -5.24 2.54 -9.48
N ALA A 230 -6.45 3.10 -9.45
CA ALA A 230 -7.46 2.75 -8.46
C ALA A 230 -8.26 1.52 -8.91
N VAL A 231 -8.74 0.73 -7.96
CA VAL A 231 -9.48 -0.50 -8.23
C VAL A 231 -10.88 -0.44 -7.62
N THR A 232 -11.91 -0.82 -8.37
CA THR A 232 -13.30 -0.90 -7.89
C THR A 232 -14.05 -2.11 -8.48
N ARG A 233 -15.30 -2.34 -8.04
CA ARG A 233 -16.21 -3.33 -8.65
C ARG A 233 -16.87 -2.83 -9.92
#